data_AF-A0A3D4Y174-F1
#
_entry.id   AF-A0A3D4Y174-F1
#
_cell.length_a   1.000
_cell.length_b   1.000
_cell.length_c   1.000
_cell.angle_alpha   90.00
_cell.angle_beta   90.00
_cell.angle_gamma   90.00
#
_symmetry.space_group_name_H-M   'P 1'
#
loop_
_entity.id
_entity.type
_entity.pdbx_description
1 polymer ?
#
loop_
_entity_poly.entity_id
_entity_poly.type
_entity_poly.pdbx_seq_one_letter_code
_entity_poly.pdbx_strand_id
1 'polypeptide(L)'
;MTMEEYIREEAERRAKLMAPSIAESMAETLAKPMAESMAESLAASKVAQSILSLAAELGTIPAEQQQRIAGEQDDETLEKWLKLAARSTTVEEFLSGM
;
A
#
# COMPACT_ATOMS: atom_id res chain seq x y z
N MET A 1 12.15 -31.10 46.13
CA MET A 1 12.41 -30.28 44.93
C MET A 1 13.90 -30.24 44.74
N THR A 2 14.41 -30.80 43.64
CA THR A 2 15.84 -30.76 43.33
C THR A 2 16.20 -29.41 42.70
N MET A 3 17.45 -28.97 42.84
CA MET A 3 17.93 -27.71 42.26
C MET A 3 17.74 -27.70 40.73
N GLU A 4 17.83 -28.86 40.08
CA GLU A 4 17.61 -29.03 38.64
C GLU A 4 16.14 -28.83 38.24
N GLU A 5 15.19 -29.28 39.05
CA GLU A 5 13.76 -29.03 38.82
C GLU A 5 13.43 -27.54 38.95
N TYR A 6 14.03 -26.85 39.93
CA TYR A 6 13.84 -25.40 40.11
C TYR A 6 14.35 -24.59 38.92
N ILE A 7 15.53 -24.91 38.39
CA ILE A 7 16.10 -24.23 37.22
C ILE A 7 15.23 -24.46 35.99
N ARG A 8 14.70 -25.68 35.82
CA ARG A 8 13.81 -26.02 34.70
C ARG A 8 12.48 -25.29 34.79
N GLU A 9 11.85 -25.29 35.96
CA GLU A 9 10.57 -24.61 36.20
C GLU A 9 10.70 -23.09 36.01
N GLU A 10 11.80 -22.49 36.48
CA GLU A 10 12.06 -21.06 36.31
C GLU A 10 12.34 -20.69 34.84
N ALA A 11 13.06 -21.54 34.09
CA ALA A 11 13.26 -21.35 32.65
C ALA A 11 11.94 -21.44 31.87
N GLU A 12 11.08 -22.40 32.22
CA GLU A 12 9.77 -22.60 31.59
C GLU A 12 8.81 -21.44 31.92
N ARG A 13 8.81 -20.96 33.18
CA ARG A 13 8.07 -19.77 33.59
C ARG A 13 8.52 -18.53 32.82
N ARG A 14 9.83 -18.31 32.67
CA ARG A 14 10.39 -17.19 31.90
C ARG A 14 10.04 -17.26 30.42
N ALA A 15 10.17 -18.44 29.80
CA ALA A 15 9.79 -18.64 28.41
C ALA A 15 8.30 -18.33 28.17
N LYS A 16 7.42 -18.76 29.09
CA LYS A 16 5.98 -18.50 29.01
C LYS A 16 5.60 -17.02 29.18
N LEU A 17 6.42 -16.26 29.90
CA LEU A 17 6.24 -14.81 30.06
C LEU A 17 6.84 -14.01 28.89
N MET A 18 7.92 -14.49 28.28
CA MET A 18 8.59 -13.81 27.15
C MET A 18 7.95 -14.12 25.79
N ALA A 19 7.36 -15.30 25.62
CA ALA A 19 6.69 -15.68 24.37
C ALA A 19 5.59 -14.70 23.91
N PRO A 20 4.66 -14.24 24.77
CA PRO A 20 3.62 -13.29 24.33
C PRO A 20 4.16 -11.91 23.98
N SER A 21 5.17 -11.39 24.71
CA SER A 21 5.74 -10.06 24.40
C SER A 21 6.56 -10.05 23.12
N ILE A 22 7.25 -11.15 22.80
CA ILE A 22 7.94 -11.32 21.51
C ILE A 22 6.91 -11.45 20.37
N ALA A 23 5.82 -12.20 20.57
CA ALA A 23 4.75 -12.31 19.57
C ALA A 23 4.06 -10.97 19.31
N GLU A 24 3.75 -10.20 20.36
CA GLU A 24 3.18 -8.86 20.26
C GLU A 24 4.13 -7.89 19.54
N SER A 25 5.42 -7.89 19.90
CA SER A 25 6.43 -7.05 19.24
C SER A 25 6.61 -7.40 17.76
N MET A 26 6.57 -8.68 17.39
CA MET A 26 6.63 -9.11 15.98
C MET A 26 5.36 -8.74 15.22
N ALA A 27 4.18 -8.88 15.84
CA ALA A 27 2.93 -8.45 15.24
C ALA A 27 2.92 -6.93 15.01
N GLU A 28 3.39 -6.14 15.98
CA GLU A 28 3.40 -4.69 15.87
C GLU A 28 4.41 -4.17 14.82
N THR A 29 5.58 -4.80 14.73
CA THR A 29 6.63 -4.42 13.77
C THR A 29 6.35 -4.85 12.34
N LEU A 30 5.54 -5.90 12.11
CA LEU A 30 5.19 -6.36 10.77
C LEU A 30 3.83 -5.83 10.30
N ALA A 31 2.83 -5.77 11.18
CA ALA A 31 1.47 -5.41 10.79
C ALA A 31 1.31 -3.92 10.47
N LYS A 32 1.97 -3.03 11.23
CA LYS A 32 1.86 -1.58 11.03
C LYS A 32 2.42 -1.12 9.67
N PRO A 33 3.70 -1.37 9.33
CA PRO A 33 4.24 -0.93 8.04
C PRO A 33 3.56 -1.63 6.85
N MET A 34 3.08 -2.87 7.03
CA MET A 34 2.33 -3.57 5.99
C MET A 34 0.94 -2.94 5.77
N ALA A 35 0.25 -2.54 6.83
CA ALA A 35 -1.04 -1.86 6.73
C ALA A 35 -0.90 -0.45 6.12
N GLU A 36 0.14 0.30 6.50
CA GLU A 36 0.43 1.63 5.94
C GLU A 36 0.76 1.54 4.44
N SER A 37 1.70 0.69 4.06
CA SER A 37 2.06 0.50 2.64
C SER A 37 0.89 -0.01 1.78
N MET A 38 0.02 -0.86 2.35
CA MET A 38 -1.20 -1.30 1.68
C MET A 38 -2.21 -0.15 1.54
N ALA A 39 -2.39 0.69 2.56
CA ALA A 39 -3.28 1.84 2.50
C ALA A 39 -2.82 2.88 1.47
N GLU A 40 -1.52 3.18 1.42
CA GLU A 40 -0.93 4.07 0.41
C GLU A 40 -1.12 3.52 -1.00
N SER A 41 -0.83 2.23 -1.21
CA SER A 41 -1.04 1.56 -2.50
C SER A 41 -2.51 1.59 -2.94
N LEU A 42 -3.45 1.43 -2.00
CA LEU A 42 -4.89 1.50 -2.27
C LEU A 42 -5.33 2.93 -2.61
N ALA A 43 -4.78 3.94 -1.94
CA ALA A 43 -5.07 5.35 -2.23
C ALA A 43 -4.61 5.71 -3.65
N ALA A 44 -3.36 5.41 -3.99
CA ALA A 44 -2.81 5.62 -5.33
C ALA A 44 -3.64 4.90 -6.41
N SER A 45 -3.98 3.63 -6.18
CA SER A 45 -4.80 2.84 -7.11
C SER A 45 -6.19 3.47 -7.35
N LYS A 46 -6.81 4.04 -6.32
CA LYS A 46 -8.11 4.70 -6.45
C LYS A 46 -8.03 6.01 -7.26
N VAL A 47 -6.96 6.77 -7.10
CA VAL A 47 -6.73 7.97 -7.92
C VAL A 47 -6.46 7.57 -9.37
N ALA A 48 -5.60 6.56 -9.60
CA ALA A 48 -5.34 6.00 -10.93
C ALA A 48 -6.62 5.56 -11.64
N GLN A 49 -7.51 4.83 -10.95
CA GLN A 49 -8.82 4.43 -11.49
C GLN A 49 -9.69 5.65 -11.85
N SER A 50 -9.65 6.71 -11.05
CA SER A 50 -10.41 7.94 -11.30
C SER A 50 -9.90 8.67 -12.55
N ILE A 51 -8.57 8.75 -12.72
CA ILE A 51 -7.94 9.29 -13.93
C ILE A 51 -8.36 8.48 -15.15
N LEU A 52 -8.27 7.14 -15.07
CA LEU A 52 -8.66 6.26 -16.17
C LEU A 52 -10.13 6.42 -16.55
N SER A 53 -11.02 6.58 -15.57
CA SER A 53 -12.44 6.83 -15.82
C SER A 53 -12.63 8.15 -16.58
N LEU A 54 -12.02 9.24 -16.11
CA LEU A 54 -12.12 10.54 -16.78
C LEU A 54 -11.53 10.49 -18.19
N ALA A 55 -10.34 9.94 -18.36
CA ALA A 55 -9.72 9.82 -19.67
C ALA A 55 -10.48 8.86 -20.61
N ALA A 56 -11.19 7.85 -20.09
CA ALA A 56 -12.06 6.99 -20.88
C ALA A 56 -13.33 7.73 -21.36
N GLU A 57 -13.80 8.74 -20.62
CA GLU A 57 -14.88 9.63 -21.07
C GLU A 57 -14.42 10.54 -22.22
N LEU A 58 -13.14 10.89 -22.28
CA LEU A 58 -12.54 11.68 -23.37
C LEU A 58 -12.27 10.87 -24.64
N GLY A 59 -12.15 9.53 -24.55
CA GLY A 59 -11.82 8.67 -25.69
C GLY A 59 -11.23 7.31 -25.30
N THR A 60 -10.65 6.60 -26.27
CA THR A 60 -10.03 5.29 -26.03
C THR A 60 -8.57 5.43 -25.63
N ILE A 61 -8.25 5.10 -24.38
CA ILE A 61 -6.87 5.10 -23.87
C ILE A 61 -6.16 3.81 -24.31
N PRO A 62 -4.95 3.88 -24.89
CA PRO A 62 -4.14 2.71 -25.19
C PRO A 62 -3.78 1.90 -23.94
N ALA A 63 -3.77 0.57 -24.04
CA ALA A 63 -3.49 -0.33 -22.91
C ALA A 63 -2.16 -0.01 -22.19
N GLU A 64 -1.11 0.36 -22.94
CA GLU A 64 0.18 0.76 -22.37
C GLU A 64 0.05 1.95 -21.41
N GLN A 65 -0.72 2.97 -21.80
CA GLN A 65 -0.96 4.14 -20.97
C GLN A 65 -1.90 3.83 -19.81
N GLN A 66 -2.87 2.92 -20.00
CA GLN A 66 -3.71 2.44 -18.91
C GLN A 66 -2.89 1.75 -17.82
N GLN A 67 -1.93 0.90 -18.22
CA GLN A 67 -1.03 0.22 -17.31
C GLN A 67 -0.08 1.19 -16.61
N ARG A 68 0.43 2.21 -17.33
CA ARG A 68 1.25 3.29 -16.74
C ARG A 68 0.49 4.02 -15.64
N ILE A 69 -0.76 4.41 -15.88
CA ILE A 69 -1.58 5.11 -14.89
C ILE A 69 -1.94 4.17 -13.72
N ALA A 70 -2.34 2.93 -14.00
CA ALA A 70 -2.71 1.96 -12.97
C ALA A 70 -1.55 1.53 -12.07
N GLY A 71 -0.32 1.59 -12.57
CA GLY A 71 0.90 1.27 -11.84
C GLY A 71 1.57 2.46 -11.16
N GLU A 72 1.06 3.68 -11.35
CA GLU A 72 1.62 4.88 -10.74
C GLU A 72 1.29 4.92 -9.24
N GLN A 73 2.31 5.24 -8.44
CA GLN A 73 2.22 5.33 -6.98
C GLN A 73 2.55 6.72 -6.46
N ASP A 74 3.12 7.59 -7.29
CA ASP A 74 3.45 8.96 -6.90
C ASP A 74 2.18 9.83 -6.86
N ASP A 75 1.78 10.23 -5.64
CA ASP A 75 0.57 11.02 -5.41
C ASP A 75 0.59 12.37 -6.16
N GLU A 76 1.75 13.03 -6.26
CA GLU A 76 1.86 14.31 -6.98
C GLU A 76 1.62 14.12 -8.49
N THR A 77 2.16 13.05 -9.05
CA THR A 77 1.99 12.68 -10.46
C THR A 77 0.54 12.31 -10.75
N LEU A 78 -0.05 11.47 -9.90
CA LEU A 78 -1.47 11.10 -9.97
C LEU A 78 -2.39 12.33 -9.86
N GLU A 79 -2.12 13.26 -8.94
CA GLU A 79 -2.92 14.47 -8.79
C GLU A 79 -2.80 15.40 -10.02
N LYS A 80 -1.60 15.55 -10.58
CA LYS A 80 -1.36 16.31 -11.82
C LYS A 80 -2.14 15.69 -12.98
N TRP A 81 -2.06 14.38 -13.16
CA TRP A 81 -2.79 13.67 -14.21
C TRP A 81 -4.31 13.73 -13.99
N LEU A 82 -4.81 13.66 -12.76
CA LEU A 82 -6.23 13.82 -12.46
C LEU A 82 -6.74 15.21 -12.87
N LYS A 83 -5.99 16.27 -12.51
CA LYS A 83 -6.29 17.65 -12.91
C LYS A 83 -6.17 17.86 -14.42
N LEU A 84 -5.31 17.11 -15.09
CA LEU A 84 -5.15 17.13 -16.54
C LEU A 84 -6.35 16.44 -17.20
N ALA A 85 -6.69 15.22 -16.79
CA ALA A 85 -7.85 14.50 -17.30
C ALA A 85 -9.17 15.28 -17.11
N ALA A 86 -9.32 15.98 -15.98
CA ALA A 86 -10.50 16.81 -15.72
C ALA A 86 -10.59 18.10 -16.56
N ARG A 87 -9.47 18.60 -17.11
CA ARG A 87 -9.46 19.81 -17.96
C ARG A 87 -9.35 19.50 -19.45
N SER A 88 -8.78 18.34 -19.80
CA SER A 88 -8.60 17.90 -21.17
C SER A 88 -9.95 17.61 -21.79
N THR A 89 -10.06 17.85 -23.09
CA THR A 89 -11.28 17.60 -23.86
C THR A 89 -11.16 16.38 -24.76
N THR A 90 -9.95 15.89 -24.97
CA THR A 90 -9.64 14.71 -25.78
C THR A 90 -8.60 13.84 -25.10
N VAL A 91 -8.58 12.55 -25.45
CA VAL A 91 -7.56 11.61 -24.97
C VAL A 91 -6.17 12.05 -25.43
N GLU A 92 -6.00 12.54 -26.65
CA GLU A 92 -4.70 12.95 -27.18
C GLU A 92 -4.10 14.12 -26.39
N GLU A 93 -4.94 15.09 -26.00
CA GLU A 93 -4.53 16.23 -25.17
C GLU A 93 -4.08 15.76 -23.78
N PHE A 94 -4.84 14.85 -23.17
CA PHE A 94 -4.48 14.24 -21.89
C PHE A 94 -3.15 13.47 -21.98
N LEU A 95 -3.02 12.59 -22.97
CA LEU A 95 -1.82 11.77 -23.15
C LEU A 95 -0.58 12.59 -23.49
N SER A 96 -0.73 13.71 -24.21
CA SER A 96 0.39 14.59 -24.54
C SER A 96 0.90 15.40 -23.34
N GLY A 97 0.10 15.56 -22.29
CA GLY A 97 0.47 16.31 -21.08
C GLY A 97 0.95 15.44 -19.91
N MET A 98 1.00 14.12 -20.10
CA MET A 98 1.38 13.10 -19.10
C MET A 98 2.82 12.60 -19.28
#